data_AF-A0A848N9H1-F1
#
_entry.id   AF-A0A848N9H1-F1
#
_cell.length_a   1.000
_cell.length_b   1.000
_cell.length_c   1.000
_cell.angle_alpha   90.00
_cell.angle_beta   90.00
_cell.angle_gamma   90.00
#
_symmetry.space_group_name_H-M   'P 1'
#
loop_
_entity.id
_entity.type
_entity.pdbx_description
1 polymer ?
#
loop_
_entity_poly.entity_id
_entity_poly.type
_entity_poly.pdbx_seq_one_letter_code
_entity_poly.pdbx_strand_id
1 'polypeptide(L)' 'MRKLIITCSIVLSGFAFAQSSGNPYIYDEPSAEEQDVFPSNPGDPNPAPVDQYIPFLLLTAIGMVVVFARNRKAA' A
#
# COMPACT_ATOMS: atom_id res chain seq x y z
N MET A 1 -18.15 8.59 15.52
CA MET A 1 -18.53 8.28 14.12
C MET A 1 -18.16 9.43 13.17
N ARG A 2 -18.62 10.67 13.39
CA ARG A 2 -18.26 11.83 12.56
C ARG A 2 -16.74 12.04 12.37
N LYS A 3 -15.96 11.88 13.44
CA LYS A 3 -14.48 12.01 13.38
C LYS A 3 -13.83 10.97 12.45
N LEU A 4 -14.29 9.72 12.49
CA LEU A 4 -13.77 8.65 11.62
C LEU A 4 -14.13 8.87 10.15
N ILE A 5 -15.36 9.33 9.88
CA ILE A 5 -15.79 9.66 8.51
C ILE A 5 -14.88 10.74 7.94
N ILE A 6 -14.66 11.84 8.69
CA ILE A 6 -13.78 12.94 8.26
C ILE A 6 -12.35 12.45 8.01
N THR A 7 -11.78 11.64 8.91
CA THR A 7 -10.44 11.09 8.72
C THR A 7 -10.35 10.20 7.49
N CYS A 8 -11.31 9.31 7.26
CA CYS A 8 -11.35 8.50 6.04
C CYS A 8 -11.48 9.39 4.80
N SER A 9 -12.36 10.40 4.81
CA SER A 9 -12.53 11.31 3.68
C SER A 9 -11.21 12.00 3.27
N ILE A 10 -10.43 12.46 4.24
CA ILE A 10 -9.14 13.12 4.01
C ILE A 10 -8.09 12.14 3.44
N VAL A 11 -8.03 10.92 3.97
CA VAL A 11 -7.07 9.91 3.50
C VAL A 11 -7.39 9.44 2.09
N LEU A 12 -8.68 9.16 1.80
CA LEU A 12 -9.11 8.71 0.49
C LEU A 12 -8.93 9.79 -0.59
N SER A 13 -9.22 11.07 -0.26
CA SER A 13 -9.00 12.16 -1.22
C SER A 13 -7.52 12.39 -1.52
N GLY A 14 -6.64 12.27 -0.52
CA GLY A 14 -5.19 12.34 -0.70
C GLY A 14 -4.65 11.23 -1.61
N PHE A 15 -5.12 10.00 -1.44
CA PHE A 15 -4.73 8.87 -2.29
C PHE A 15 -5.19 9.04 -3.74
N ALA A 16 -6.44 9.47 -3.95
CA ALA A 16 -6.97 9.71 -5.29
C ALA A 16 -6.20 10.82 -6.03
N PHE A 17 -5.84 11.90 -5.32
CA PHE A 17 -5.06 13.00 -5.91
C PHE A 17 -3.63 12.58 -6.25
N ALA A 18 -3.00 11.77 -5.39
CA ALA A 18 -1.64 11.25 -5.62
C ALA A 18 -1.55 10.32 -6.83
N GLN A 19 -2.63 9.59 -7.16
CA GLN A 19 -2.69 8.73 -8.35
C GLN A 19 -3.14 9.45 -9.63
N SER A 20 -3.68 10.68 -9.52
CA SER A 20 -4.25 11.40 -10.67
C SER A 20 -3.21 11.94 -11.64
N SER A 21 -1.96 12.10 -11.23
CA SER A 21 -0.85 12.54 -12.08
C SER A 21 0.21 11.45 -12.16
N GLY A 22 0.61 11.06 -13.38
CA GLY A 22 1.76 10.18 -13.58
C GLY A 22 3.06 10.80 -13.04
N ASN A 23 4.05 9.95 -12.73
CA ASN A 23 5.35 10.41 -12.26
C ASN A 23 6.07 11.20 -13.38
N PRO A 24 6.38 12.50 -13.18
CA PRO A 24 7.04 13.34 -14.18
C PRO A 24 8.51 12.96 -14.42
N TYR A 25 9.06 12.05 -13.61
CA TYR A 25 10.42 11.53 -13.72
C TYR A 25 10.49 10.15 -14.42
N ILE A 26 9.40 9.68 -15.03
CA ILE A 26 9.49 8.55 -15.97
C ILE A 26 10.06 9.10 -17.27
N TYR A 27 11.33 8.79 -17.51
CA TYR A 27 11.99 9.04 -18.79
C TYR A 27 11.73 7.85 -19.73
N ASP A 28 11.65 8.09 -21.04
CA ASP A 28 11.74 7.01 -22.03
C ASP A 28 13.16 6.42 -21.95
N GLU A 29 13.34 5.35 -21.18
CA GLU A 29 14.65 4.72 -21.04
C GLU A 29 15.06 4.02 -22.35
N PRO A 30 16.29 4.25 -22.85
CA PRO A 30 16.84 3.40 -23.90
C PRO A 30 17.00 1.98 -23.35
N SER A 31 16.57 1.00 -24.15
CA SER A 31 16.52 -0.40 -23.79
C SER A 31 17.85 -0.94 -23.25
N ALA A 32 17.77 -1.57 -22.08
CA ALA A 32 18.67 -2.56 -21.50
C ALA A 32 20.03 -2.06 -20.99
N GLU A 33 20.06 -1.66 -19.72
CA GLU A 33 21.22 -1.88 -18.86
C GLU A 33 20.94 -3.07 -17.94
N GLU A 34 21.97 -3.89 -17.71
CA GLU A 34 21.90 -5.18 -17.00
C GLU A 34 21.25 -5.00 -15.63
N GLN A 35 20.05 -5.58 -15.46
CA GLN A 35 19.30 -5.51 -14.21
C GLN A 35 19.97 -6.41 -13.17
N ASP A 36 20.50 -5.81 -12.12
CA ASP A 36 20.76 -6.50 -10.86
C ASP A 36 19.49 -7.27 -10.42
N VAL A 37 19.66 -8.53 -10.00
CA VAL A 37 18.55 -9.40 -9.57
C VAL A 37 18.03 -8.92 -8.20
N PHE A 38 17.19 -7.90 -8.22
CA PHE A 38 16.43 -7.44 -7.06
C PHE A 38 15.13 -8.22 -6.92
N PRO A 39 14.56 -8.32 -5.70
CA PRO A 39 13.25 -8.93 -5.48
C PRO A 39 12.15 -7.99 -6.03
N SER A 40 11.97 -8.02 -7.36
CA SER A 40 10.94 -7.36 -8.16
C SER A 40 10.93 -5.82 -8.12
N ASN A 41 10.97 -5.19 -9.30
CA ASN A 41 10.85 -3.74 -9.44
C ASN A 41 9.38 -3.30 -9.62
N PRO A 42 9.03 -2.05 -9.31
CA PRO A 42 7.71 -1.51 -9.63
C PRO A 42 7.42 -1.63 -11.13
N GLY A 43 6.30 -2.29 -11.49
CA GLY A 43 5.93 -2.53 -12.88
C GLY A 43 6.39 -3.88 -13.45
N ASP A 44 7.07 -4.72 -12.66
CA ASP A 44 7.39 -6.09 -13.07
C ASP A 44 6.10 -6.89 -13.34
N PRO A 45 6.02 -7.62 -14.47
CA PRO A 45 4.88 -8.49 -14.75
C PRO A 45 4.81 -9.68 -13.78
N ASN A 46 5.94 -10.00 -13.14
CA ASN A 46 6.02 -11.05 -12.13
C ASN A 46 5.95 -10.42 -10.74
N PRO A 47 4.83 -10.58 -10.01
CA PRO A 47 4.69 -10.05 -8.67
C PRO A 47 5.76 -10.64 -7.73
N ALA A 48 6.16 -9.85 -6.74
CA ALA A 48 7.14 -10.30 -5.76
C ALA A 48 6.58 -11.51 -4.99
N PRO A 49 7.42 -12.47 -4.55
CA PRO A 49 6.94 -13.59 -3.74
C PRO A 49 6.15 -13.17 -2.49
N VAL A 50 6.42 -11.98 -1.95
CA VAL A 50 5.70 -11.40 -0.80
C VAL A 50 4.25 -11.04 -1.12
N ASP A 51 3.93 -10.72 -2.38
CA ASP A 51 2.61 -10.24 -2.79
C ASP A 51 1.52 -11.30 -2.58
N GLN A 52 1.90 -12.58 -2.66
CA GLN A 52 1.02 -13.72 -2.38
C GLN A 52 0.49 -13.72 -0.93
N TYR A 53 1.21 -13.09 0.00
CA TYR A 53 0.85 -13.04 1.42
C TYR A 53 0.08 -11.78 1.80
N ILE A 54 -0.11 -10.80 0.89
CA ILE A 54 -0.86 -9.56 1.16
C ILE A 54 -2.24 -9.84 1.78
N PRO A 55 -3.06 -10.79 1.27
CA PRO A 55 -4.35 -11.08 1.88
C PRO A 55 -4.23 -11.54 3.34
N PHE A 56 -3.24 -12.38 3.66
CA PHE A 56 -3.02 -12.88 5.01
C PHE A 56 -2.49 -11.79 5.96
N LEU A 57 -1.55 -10.96 5.47
CA LEU A 57 -1.02 -9.84 6.23
C LEU A 57 -2.11 -8.81 6.56
N LEU A 58 -3.02 -8.55 5.62
CA LEU A 58 -4.16 -7.67 5.84
C LEU A 58 -5.07 -8.19 6.96
N LEU A 59 -5.43 -9.48 6.94
CA LEU A 59 -6.24 -10.09 7.98
C LEU A 59 -5.55 -10.03 9.34
N THR A 60 -4.24 -10.24 9.38
CA THR A 60 -3.44 -10.17 10.59
C THR A 60 -3.44 -8.75 11.18
N ALA A 61 -3.24 -7.74 10.33
CA ALA A 61 -3.29 -6.34 10.74
C ALA A 61 -4.66 -5.96 11.30
N ILE A 62 -5.76 -6.35 10.63
CA ILE A 62 -7.13 -6.12 11.12
C ILE A 62 -7.31 -6.80 12.49
N GLY A 63 -6.87 -8.05 12.64
CA GLY A 63 -6.95 -8.79 13.90
C GLY A 63 -6.25 -8.06 15.05
N MET A 64 -5.02 -7.59 14.82
CA MET A 64 -4.27 -6.81 15.82
C MET A 64 -5.01 -5.52 16.22
N VAL A 65 -5.52 -4.77 15.25
CA VAL A 65 -6.28 -3.54 15.50
C VAL A 65 -7.52 -3.82 16.36
N VAL A 66 -8.26 -4.88 16.07
CA VAL A 66 -9.46 -5.27 16.83
C VAL A 66 -9.09 -5.65 18.26
N VAL A 67 -8.06 -6.49 18.46
CA VAL A 67 -7.61 -6.90 19.80
C VAL A 67 -7.16 -5.68 20.63
N PHE A 68 -6.37 -4.81 20.02
CA PHE A 68 -5.90 -3.58 20.67
C PHE A 68 -7.06 -2.66 21.08
N ALA A 69 -8.03 -2.45 20.18
CA ALA A 69 -9.20 -1.62 20.46
C ALA A 69 -10.09 -2.21 21.57
N ARG A 70 -10.19 -3.54 21.68
CA ARG A 70 -10.92 -4.22 22.76
C ARG A 70 -10.21 -4.04 24.10
N ASN A 71 -8.90 -4.23 24.15
CA ASN A 71 -8.13 -4.11 25.39
C ASN A 71 -8.18 -2.70 25.98
N ARG A 72 -8.25 -1.65 25.14
CA ARG A 72 -8.44 -0.26 25.61
C ARG A 72 -9.84 0.09 26.12
N LYS A 73 -10.85 -0.73 25.81
CA LYS A 73 -12.22 -0.54 26.34
C LYS A 73 -12.47 -1.29 27.64
N ALA A 74 -11.64 -2.29 27.94
CA ALA A 74 -11.75 -3.11 29.15
C ALA A 74 -10.93 -2.56 30.33
N ALA A 75 -10.01 -1.62 30.06
CA ALA A 75 -9.32 -0.79 31.05
C ALA A 75 -10.03 0.56 31.19
#